data_AF-A0AB73C3A9-F1
#
_entry.id   AF-A0AB73C3A9-F1
#
_cell.length_a   1.000
_cell.length_b   1.000
_cell.length_c   1.000
_cell.angle_alpha   90.00
_cell.angle_beta   90.00
_cell.angle_gamma   90.00
#
_symmetry.space_group_name_H-M   'P 1'
#
loop_
_entity.id
_entity.type
_entity.pdbx_description
1 polymer ?
#
loop_
_entity_poly.entity_id
_entity_poly.type
_entity_poly.pdbx_seq_one_letter_code
_entity_poly.pdbx_strand_id
1 'polypeptide(L)'
;MLIGSLGNYVFAASSLYTKTFHSFSKETSVRWIEHKIMHEKPKLQFDGVELSQIKFTIHLNRFFNVNIAEEKKILEKYMIEGKILRLILGGRKIGNYVITRISENPKGYSAFGSTTKVELGIELKEYN
;
A
#
# COMPACT_ATOMS: atom_id res chain seq x y z
N MET A 1 -4.98 -17.61 8.98
CA MET A 1 -4.04 -17.69 7.85
C MET A 1 -3.24 -16.40 7.77
N LEU A 2 -1.91 -16.50 7.76
CA LEU A 2 -1.03 -15.35 7.59
C LEU A 2 -0.83 -15.10 6.10
N ILE A 3 -1.12 -13.87 5.66
CA ILE A 3 -1.12 -13.50 4.24
C ILE A 3 0.18 -12.79 3.89
N GLY A 4 0.66 -11.93 4.80
CA GLY A 4 1.86 -11.15 4.58
C GLY A 4 2.13 -10.16 5.71
N SER A 5 3.10 -9.28 5.50
CA SER A 5 3.45 -8.21 6.43
C SER A 5 4.01 -7.00 5.70
N LEU A 6 3.70 -5.81 6.19
CA LEU A 6 4.34 -4.54 5.84
C LEU A 6 5.15 -4.05 7.05
N GLY A 7 6.43 -4.40 7.09
CA GLY A 7 7.24 -4.23 8.29
C GLY A 7 6.68 -5.04 9.46
N ASN A 8 6.32 -4.37 10.56
CA ASN A 8 5.68 -5.01 11.71
C ASN A 8 4.14 -5.08 11.58
N TYR A 9 3.56 -4.50 10.53
CA TYR A 9 2.13 -4.55 10.29
C TYR A 9 1.76 -5.87 9.59
N VAL A 10 1.19 -6.81 10.32
CA VAL A 10 0.87 -8.16 9.79
C VAL A 10 -0.52 -8.21 9.18
N PHE A 11 -0.63 -8.79 7.98
CA PHE A 11 -1.88 -9.11 7.32
C PHE A 11 -2.26 -10.57 7.62
N ALA A 12 -3.42 -10.77 8.22
CA ALA A 12 -3.94 -12.07 8.59
C ALA A 12 -5.47 -12.13 8.43
N ALA A 13 -5.96 -13.28 7.98
CA ALA A 13 -7.39 -13.56 7.91
C ALA A 13 -7.71 -14.87 8.64
N SER A 14 -8.79 -14.84 9.39
CA SER A 14 -9.37 -15.95 10.16
C SER A 14 -10.87 -15.70 10.31
N SER A 15 -11.61 -16.72 10.73
CA SER A 15 -13.07 -16.62 10.90
C SER A 15 -13.51 -15.54 11.90
N LEU A 16 -12.64 -15.18 12.86
CA LEU A 16 -12.94 -14.19 13.91
C LEU A 16 -12.17 -12.87 13.75
N TYR A 17 -11.06 -12.89 13.00
CA TYR A 17 -10.19 -11.74 12.80
C TYR A 17 -9.77 -11.63 11.34
N THR A 18 -10.12 -10.52 10.70
CA THR A 18 -9.78 -10.27 9.30
C THR A 18 -9.13 -8.90 9.15
N LYS A 19 -7.86 -8.93 8.77
CA LYS A 19 -7.01 -7.79 8.47
C LYS A 19 -6.23 -8.13 7.21
N THR A 20 -6.82 -7.82 6.06
CA THR A 20 -6.23 -8.12 4.75
C THR A 20 -6.40 -6.94 3.80
N PHE A 21 -5.49 -6.86 2.84
CA PHE A 21 -5.60 -5.92 1.74
C PHE A 21 -6.48 -6.49 0.62
N HIS A 22 -7.06 -5.61 -0.17
CA HIS A 22 -7.82 -5.86 -1.39
C HIS A 22 -7.27 -4.96 -2.51
N SER A 23 -7.62 -5.29 -3.75
CA SER A 23 -7.30 -4.48 -4.93
C SER A 23 -5.81 -4.11 -5.03
N PHE A 24 -4.94 -5.09 -4.82
CA PHE A 24 -3.50 -4.90 -4.90
C PHE A 24 -3.07 -4.59 -6.35
N SER A 25 -2.45 -3.43 -6.55
CA SER A 25 -1.88 -2.99 -7.82
C SER A 25 -0.42 -2.60 -7.61
N LYS A 26 0.47 -3.12 -8.46
CA LYS A 26 1.90 -2.74 -8.52
C LYS A 26 2.19 -2.19 -9.91
N GLU A 27 2.62 -0.94 -9.96
CA GLU A 27 3.01 -0.22 -11.16
C GLU A 27 4.54 -0.05 -11.16
N THR A 28 5.19 -0.52 -12.22
CA THR A 28 6.63 -0.32 -12.44
C THR A 28 6.79 0.25 -13.84
N SER A 29 7.41 1.41 -13.95
CA SER A 29 7.66 2.09 -15.22
C SER A 29 9.16 2.19 -15.52
N VAL A 30 9.47 2.39 -16.79
CA VAL A 30 10.82 2.65 -17.29
C VAL A 30 10.79 3.94 -18.09
N ARG A 31 11.84 4.75 -17.95
CA ARG A 31 11.97 6.00 -18.69
C ARG A 31 12.71 5.76 -20.01
N TRP A 32 12.12 6.29 -21.07
CA TRP A 32 12.68 6.32 -22.41
C TRP A 32 12.79 7.77 -22.88
N ILE A 33 13.88 8.09 -23.56
CA ILE A 33 14.13 9.40 -24.17
C ILE A 33 13.98 9.24 -25.68
N GLU A 34 13.16 10.10 -26.30
CA GLU A 34 12.99 10.15 -27.74
C GLU A 34 13.92 11.19 -28.37
N HIS A 35 14.82 10.72 -29.22
CA HIS A 35 15.71 11.57 -30.01
C HIS A 35 15.08 11.79 -31.39
N LYS A 36 14.66 13.03 -31.66
CA LYS A 36 14.12 13.43 -32.97
C LYS A 36 15.27 13.61 -33.95
N ILE A 37 15.20 12.88 -35.06
CA ILE A 37 16.16 12.98 -36.16
C ILE A 37 15.44 13.59 -37.35
N MET A 38 16.07 14.58 -37.99
CA MET A 38 15.46 15.30 -39.11
C MET A 38 15.31 14.37 -40.31
N HIS A 39 14.09 14.25 -40.85
CA HIS A 39 13.71 13.35 -41.96
C HIS A 39 13.83 11.85 -41.70
N GLU A 40 14.07 11.42 -40.46
CA GLU A 40 14.09 10.00 -40.08
C GLU A 40 13.11 9.70 -38.94
N LYS A 41 12.85 8.42 -38.70
CA LYS A 41 12.07 8.00 -37.53
C LYS A 41 12.85 8.32 -36.25
N PRO A 42 12.19 8.85 -35.21
CA PRO A 42 12.84 9.11 -33.93
C PRO A 42 13.39 7.81 -33.33
N LYS A 43 14.54 7.91 -32.66
CA LYS A 43 15.17 6.78 -31.97
C LYS A 43 14.88 6.87 -30.47
N LEU A 44 14.53 5.73 -29.89
CA LEU A 44 14.31 5.59 -28.45
C LEU A 44 15.61 5.19 -27.76
N GLN A 45 15.98 5.92 -26.71
CA GLN A 45 17.07 5.58 -25.81
C GLN A 45 16.51 5.22 -24.43
N PHE A 46 16.98 4.11 -23.87
CA PHE A 46 16.66 3.72 -22.50
C PHE A 46 17.41 4.64 -21.52
N ASP A 47 16.67 5.31 -20.63
CA ASP A 47 17.22 6.20 -19.61
C ASP A 47 17.40 5.49 -18.27
N GLY A 48 16.38 4.77 -17.82
CA GLY A 48 16.44 4.05 -16.56
C GLY A 48 15.11 3.44 -16.10
N VAL A 49 15.16 2.73 -14.98
CA VAL A 49 13.97 2.17 -14.32
C VAL A 49 13.47 3.17 -13.28
N GLU A 50 12.16 3.43 -13.26
CA GLU A 50 11.55 4.29 -12.25
C GLU A 50 11.17 3.50 -10.99
N LEU A 51 11.03 4.21 -9.87
CA LEU A 51 10.63 3.59 -8.60
C LEU A 51 9.22 3.01 -8.71
N SER A 52 9.07 1.75 -8.33
CA SER A 52 7.78 1.08 -8.35
C SER A 52 6.81 1.74 -7.36
N GLN A 53 5.54 1.83 -7.76
CA GLN A 53 4.45 2.28 -6.91
C GLN A 53 3.50 1.12 -6.63
N ILE A 54 3.04 1.01 -5.40
CA ILE A 54 2.05 -0.01 -5.00
C ILE A 54 0.85 0.70 -4.39
N LYS A 55 -0.35 0.29 -4.79
CA LYS A 55 -1.61 0.79 -4.24
C LYS A 55 -2.46 -0.40 -3.83
N PHE A 56 -3.08 -0.32 -2.65
CA PHE A 56 -4.04 -1.31 -2.19
C PHE A 56 -4.99 -0.71 -1.17
N THR A 57 -6.11 -1.39 -0.92
CA THR A 57 -7.08 -0.99 0.10
C THR A 57 -7.07 -1.98 1.26
N ILE A 58 -7.23 -1.50 2.49
CA ILE A 58 -7.45 -2.34 3.67
C ILE A 58 -8.87 -2.07 4.18
N HIS A 59 -9.63 -3.14 4.37
CA HIS A 59 -10.95 -3.04 5.01
C HIS A 59 -10.79 -3.40 6.48
N LEU A 60 -11.03 -2.43 7.37
CA LEU A 60 -11.03 -2.65 8.81
C LEU A 60 -12.48 -2.61 9.32
N ASN A 61 -12.83 -3.62 10.11
CA ASN A 61 -14.18 -3.76 10.63
C ASN A 61 -14.13 -4.23 12.09
N ARG A 62 -14.77 -3.46 12.96
CA ARG A 62 -14.81 -3.72 14.41
C ARG A 62 -15.47 -5.05 14.75
N PHE A 63 -16.41 -5.53 13.91
CA PHE A 63 -17.07 -6.82 14.09
C PHE A 63 -16.13 -8.03 13.96
N PHE A 64 -14.97 -7.86 13.32
CA PHE A 64 -13.92 -8.91 13.24
C PHE A 64 -12.81 -8.68 14.26
N ASN A 65 -13.16 -8.16 15.44
CA ASN A 65 -12.25 -7.94 16.57
C ASN A 65 -10.99 -7.10 16.21
N VAL A 66 -11.14 -6.14 15.29
CA VAL A 66 -10.09 -5.21 14.88
C VAL A 66 -10.30 -3.86 15.55
N ASN A 67 -9.29 -3.34 16.24
CA ASN A 67 -9.32 -1.97 16.76
C ASN A 67 -8.89 -0.97 15.69
N ILE A 68 -9.88 -0.36 15.04
CA ILE A 68 -9.68 0.57 13.91
C ILE A 68 -8.78 1.75 14.28
N ALA A 69 -8.94 2.32 15.47
CA ALA A 69 -8.18 3.51 15.88
C ALA A 69 -6.69 3.21 16.08
N GLU A 70 -6.36 2.06 16.69
CA GLU A 70 -4.98 1.65 16.88
C GLU A 70 -4.30 1.30 15.56
N GLU A 71 -5.01 0.56 14.70
CA GLU A 71 -4.52 0.15 13.39
C GLU A 71 -4.20 1.36 12.49
N LYS A 72 -5.08 2.35 12.47
CA LYS A 72 -4.86 3.62 11.78
C LYS A 72 -3.63 4.34 12.34
N LYS A 73 -3.53 4.46 13.67
CA LYS A 73 -2.41 5.16 14.33
C LYS A 73 -1.05 4.52 14.00
N ILE A 74 -0.99 3.19 13.89
CA ILE A 74 0.25 2.49 13.50
C ILE A 74 0.67 2.87 12.08
N LEU A 75 -0.26 2.86 11.13
CA LEU A 75 0.01 3.20 9.72
C LEU A 75 0.38 4.67 9.56
N GLU A 76 -0.35 5.57 10.23
CA GLU A 76 -0.03 7.00 10.25
C GLU A 76 1.35 7.26 10.84
N LYS A 77 1.70 6.57 11.94
CA LYS A 77 3.04 6.67 12.53
C LYS A 77 4.12 6.27 11.54
N TYR A 78 3.97 5.17 10.82
CA TYR A 78 4.96 4.75 9.82
C TYR A 78 5.08 5.74 8.65
N MET A 79 3.97 6.36 8.26
CA MET A 79 3.98 7.41 7.24
C MET A 79 4.72 8.66 7.73
N ILE A 80 4.40 9.16 8.93
CA ILE A 80 4.99 10.38 9.50
C ILE A 80 6.48 10.19 9.82
N GLU A 81 6.86 9.02 10.32
CA GLU A 81 8.27 8.69 10.59
C GLU A 81 9.08 8.41 9.32
N GLY A 82 8.42 8.30 8.15
CA GLY A 82 9.10 7.94 6.89
C GLY A 82 9.76 6.56 6.96
N LYS A 83 9.22 5.64 7.76
CA LYS A 83 9.87 4.37 8.05
C LYS A 83 9.95 3.50 6.81
N ILE A 84 11.11 2.91 6.55
CA ILE A 84 11.30 1.93 5.48
C ILE A 84 10.66 0.60 5.92
N LEU A 85 9.63 0.18 5.21
CA LEU A 85 8.84 -1.02 5.50
C LEU A 85 9.15 -2.12 4.48
N ARG A 86 9.46 -3.32 4.97
CA ARG A 86 9.60 -4.51 4.13
C ARG A 86 8.23 -5.07 3.81
N LEU A 87 7.86 -5.11 2.54
CA LEU A 87 6.62 -5.76 2.11
C LEU A 87 6.88 -7.22 1.78
N ILE A 88 6.20 -8.11 2.48
CA ILE A 88 6.26 -9.57 2.31
C ILE A 88 4.83 -10.05 2.07
N LEU A 89 4.56 -10.72 0.96
CA LEU A 89 3.26 -11.32 0.65
C LEU A 89 3.44 -12.80 0.30
N GLY A 90 2.62 -13.69 0.87
CA GLY A 90 2.67 -15.13 0.60
C GLY A 90 4.03 -15.77 0.90
N GLY A 91 4.78 -15.23 1.87
CA GLY A 91 6.14 -15.67 2.19
C GLY A 91 7.24 -15.17 1.25
N ARG A 92 6.91 -14.36 0.24
CA ARG A 92 7.89 -13.76 -0.68
C ARG A 92 8.11 -12.28 -0.37
N LYS A 93 9.38 -11.88 -0.27
CA LYS A 93 9.75 -10.46 -0.16
C LYS A 93 9.50 -9.77 -1.51
N ILE A 94 8.63 -8.76 -1.51
CA ILE A 94 8.37 -7.94 -2.70
C ILE A 94 9.41 -6.82 -2.83
N GLY A 95 9.75 -6.16 -1.73
CA GLY A 95 10.67 -5.02 -1.74
C GLY A 95 10.63 -4.21 -0.45
N ASN A 96 11.37 -3.11 -0.44
CA ASN A 96 11.34 -2.09 0.60
C ASN A 96 10.49 -0.91 0.09
N TYR A 97 9.56 -0.45 0.92
CA TYR A 97 8.60 0.57 0.54
C TYR A 97 8.41 1.58 1.67
N VAL A 98 8.08 2.81 1.31
CA VAL A 98 7.62 3.86 2.23
C VAL A 98 6.16 4.19 1.95
N ILE A 99 5.40 4.52 2.99
CA ILE A 99 4.02 4.97 2.82
C ILE A 99 4.04 6.44 2.39
N THR A 100 3.51 6.73 1.21
CA THR A 100 3.43 8.11 0.69
C THR A 100 2.08 8.75 0.96
N ARG A 101 1.01 7.95 1.01
CA ARG A 101 -0.35 8.45 1.20
C ARG A 101 -1.22 7.40 1.87
N ILE A 102 -2.06 7.87 2.78
CA ILE A 102 -3.16 7.10 3.37
C ILE A 102 -4.45 7.89 3.10
N SER A 103 -5.45 7.24 2.50
CA SER A 103 -6.81 7.76 2.37
C SER A 103 -7.74 6.98 3.28
N GLU A 104 -8.68 7.67 3.92
CA GLU A 104 -9.65 7.06 4.82
C GLU A 104 -11.07 7.27 4.29
N ASN A 105 -11.82 6.18 4.20
CA ASN A 105 -13.21 6.18 3.75
C ASN A 105 -14.08 5.42 4.77
N PRO A 106 -14.63 6.11 5.78
CA PRO A 106 -15.50 5.48 6.77
C PRO A 106 -16.83 5.06 6.12
N LYS A 107 -17.24 3.81 6.36
CA LYS A 107 -18.46 3.20 5.78
C LYS A 107 -19.58 3.01 6.78
N GLY A 108 -19.31 3.19 8.07
CA GLY A 108 -20.34 3.04 9.09
C GLY A 108 -19.88 3.54 10.43
N TYR A 109 -20.84 4.07 11.20
CA TYR A 109 -20.65 4.63 12.52
C TYR A 109 -21.52 3.89 13.54
N SER A 110 -21.04 3.82 14.77
CA SER A 110 -21.79 3.35 15.93
C SER A 110 -22.66 4.49 16.47
N ALA A 111 -23.69 4.17 17.27
CA ALA A 111 -24.53 5.16 17.95
C ALA A 111 -23.74 6.17 18.82
N PHE A 112 -22.54 5.77 19.28
CA PHE A 112 -21.63 6.61 20.05
C PHE A 112 -20.65 7.44 19.18
N GLY A 113 -20.85 7.50 17.86
CA GLY A 113 -20.01 8.27 16.92
C GLY A 113 -18.68 7.62 16.54
N SER A 114 -18.37 6.42 17.05
CA SER A 114 -17.14 5.69 16.68
C SER A 114 -17.31 4.97 15.34
N THR A 115 -16.27 4.97 14.50
CA THR A 115 -16.28 4.27 13.21
C THR A 115 -16.33 2.75 13.43
N THR A 116 -17.31 2.10 12.84
CA THR A 116 -17.51 0.63 12.92
C THR A 116 -16.84 -0.09 11.74
N LYS A 117 -16.83 0.56 10.57
CA LYS A 117 -16.24 0.03 9.33
C LYS A 117 -15.51 1.15 8.61
N VAL A 118 -14.29 0.90 8.17
CA VAL A 118 -13.48 1.86 7.40
C VAL A 118 -12.72 1.15 6.29
N GLU A 119 -12.60 1.82 5.17
CA GLU A 119 -11.70 1.42 4.08
C GLU A 119 -10.53 2.39 4.07
N LEU A 120 -9.31 1.86 4.19
CA LEU A 120 -8.08 2.64 4.10
C LEU A 120 -7.43 2.38 2.75
N GLY A 121 -7.25 3.41 1.92
CA GLY A 121 -6.42 3.31 0.73
C GLY A 121 -4.98 3.65 1.07
N ILE A 122 -4.05 2.76 0.74
CA ILE A 122 -2.63 2.92 1.04
C ILE A 122 -1.85 2.98 -0.27
N GLU A 123 -1.05 4.02 -0.41
CA GLU A 123 -0.09 4.17 -1.49
C GLU A 123 1.33 4.06 -0.94
N LEU A 124 2.10 3.18 -1.56
CA LEU A 124 3.48 2.91 -1.26
C LEU A 124 4.36 3.29 -2.45
N LYS A 125 5.54 3.80 -2.14
CA LYS A 125 6.60 4.03 -3.13
C LYS A 125 7.83 3.23 -2.76
N GLU A 126 8.45 2.61 -3.77
CA GLU A 126 9.67 1.83 -3.60
C GLU A 126 10.80 2.70 -3.04
N TYR A 127 11.53 2.13 -2.10
CA TYR A 127 12.73 2.72 -1.52
C TYR A 127 13.94 1.89 -1.97
N ASN A 128 14.81 2.52 -2.76
CA ASN A 128 16.08 1.97 -3.24
C ASN A 128 17.22 2.64 -2.46
#